data_AF-A0A7S0P6Z5-F1
#
_entry.id   AF-A0A7S0P6Z5-F1
#
_cell.length_a   1.000
_cell.length_b   1.000
_cell.length_c   1.000
_cell.angle_alpha   90.00
_cell.angle_beta   90.00
_cell.angle_gamma   90.00
#
_symmetry.space_group_name_H-M   'P 1'
#
loop_
_entity.id
_entity.type
_entity.pdbx_description
1 polymer ?
#
loop_
_entity_poly.entity_id
_entity_poly.type
_entity_poly.pdbx_seq_one_letter_code
_entity_poly.pdbx_strand_id
1 'polypeptide(L)'
;MATPAVDWVHSLPRGGRPNEFPSTFDPSSPEFEDYLWGIGNVAGAYVIVGVVLGLLSALLYCLACCRCCCFDRCSKEQPGCCRRVSWAIVILAGGAACVVAFASSAPAARMAAAVGSAGDGIGALADATTAVGTATQSFETSALGLQDTALRLAASLESKPAAPAPIDTTQVEAVASAAASAASAANQNSAILTAASDALRPTGKTLREDGGSAGSAPIGEAAALGALLLLFLVTLLPLRICKCVHCVMSPCMSVCMALVWVVCGVLMAVALVSSDLCVDMRGNLVRLAKAGPADLQAAVPSVEFYLRCEASPGLSTNGTFYGIAVEGRKQLNSSSSDVASLDQLKMDPRVNSTDDAMIDLLQANFDTLLVDAINVEKSLSCSAISEPIGKVIDPTCRQFISEGFLPFWAMQVTAAVLLSILLLFNLMFCIRHPSQEDEVADSGLRVQDPVGSRQGVVVKPRGQP
;
A
#
# COMPACT_ATOMS: atom_id res chain seq x y z
N MET A 1 15.02 3.30 8.94
CA MET A 1 14.84 3.92 10.29
C MET A 1 13.51 4.66 10.32
N ALA A 2 12.70 4.51 11.37
CA ALA A 2 11.45 5.24 11.52
C ALA A 2 11.71 6.75 11.64
N THR A 3 10.90 7.55 10.96
CA THR A 3 10.96 9.01 11.04
C THR A 3 10.03 9.49 12.15
N PRO A 4 10.19 10.72 12.69
CA PRO A 4 9.28 11.26 13.70
C PRO A 4 7.79 11.24 13.27
N ALA A 5 7.56 11.36 11.96
CA ALA A 5 6.26 11.23 11.34
C ALA A 5 5.69 9.80 11.44
N VAL A 6 6.51 8.78 11.17
CA VAL A 6 6.13 7.36 11.29
C VAL A 6 5.82 7.03 12.75
N ASP A 7 6.70 7.45 13.67
CA ASP A 7 6.52 7.22 15.11
C ASP A 7 5.25 7.88 15.64
N TRP A 8 4.95 9.10 15.17
CA TRP A 8 3.72 9.80 15.54
C TRP A 8 2.47 9.02 15.10
N VAL A 9 2.39 8.58 13.83
CA VAL A 9 1.23 7.81 13.34
C VAL A 9 1.11 6.48 14.09
N HIS A 10 2.23 5.77 14.28
CA HIS A 10 2.27 4.51 15.02
C HIS A 10 1.77 4.67 16.47
N SER A 11 2.08 5.80 17.11
CA SER A 11 1.71 6.10 18.50
C SER A 11 0.26 6.53 18.71
N LEU A 12 -0.55 6.65 17.66
CA LEU A 12 -1.95 7.10 17.78
C LEU A 12 -2.76 6.17 18.72
N PRO A 13 -3.65 6.72 19.57
CA PRO A 13 -4.32 5.95 20.61
C PRO A 13 -5.36 4.97 20.02
N ARG A 14 -5.13 3.66 20.20
CA ARG A 14 -5.99 2.57 19.68
C ARG A 14 -7.02 2.04 20.68
N GLY A 15 -7.40 2.85 21.68
CA GLY A 15 -8.36 2.44 22.71
C GLY A 15 -7.84 1.33 23.65
N GLY A 16 -6.53 1.37 23.98
CA GLY A 16 -5.89 0.40 24.89
C GLY A 16 -5.43 -0.91 24.23
N ARG A 17 -5.55 -1.01 22.90
CA ARG A 17 -5.10 -2.17 22.10
C ARG A 17 -3.67 -1.98 21.57
N PRO A 18 -2.95 -3.07 21.24
CA PRO A 18 -1.56 -2.99 20.81
C PRO A 18 -1.38 -2.24 19.48
N ASN A 19 -0.24 -1.57 19.36
CA ASN A 19 0.23 -0.98 18.10
C ASN A 19 1.14 -1.94 17.31
N GLU A 20 1.46 -3.08 17.91
CA GLU A 20 2.36 -4.06 17.30
C GLU A 20 1.67 -4.77 16.13
N PHE A 21 2.43 -4.90 15.05
CA PHE A 21 1.98 -5.65 13.88
C PHE A 21 1.82 -7.13 14.25
N PRO A 22 0.68 -7.75 13.91
CA PRO A 22 0.32 -9.04 14.48
C PRO A 22 1.27 -10.14 14.02
N SER A 23 1.53 -11.10 14.90
CA SER A 23 2.39 -12.25 14.64
C SER A 23 1.74 -13.28 13.70
N THR A 24 0.41 -13.22 13.55
CA THR A 24 -0.43 -14.07 12.70
C THR A 24 -1.49 -13.23 11.99
N PHE A 25 -1.87 -13.64 10.77
CA PHE A 25 -2.95 -13.03 9.98
C PHE A 25 -4.23 -13.87 9.99
N ASP A 26 -4.36 -14.75 10.98
CA ASP A 26 -5.56 -15.55 11.18
C ASP A 26 -6.69 -14.67 11.73
N PRO A 27 -7.81 -14.50 10.99
CA PRO A 27 -8.96 -13.72 11.43
C PRO A 27 -9.59 -14.24 12.73
N SER A 28 -9.33 -15.50 13.09
CA SER A 28 -9.83 -16.12 14.31
C SER A 28 -8.89 -15.95 15.52
N SER A 29 -7.70 -15.38 15.31
CA SER A 29 -6.75 -15.12 16.40
C SER A 29 -7.14 -13.85 17.17
N PRO A 30 -7.16 -13.89 18.52
CA PRO A 30 -7.47 -12.72 19.34
C PRO A 30 -6.51 -11.55 19.08
N GLU A 31 -5.23 -11.83 18.80
CA GLU A 31 -4.21 -10.82 18.49
C GLU A 31 -4.54 -10.03 17.21
N PHE A 32 -4.88 -10.73 16.13
CA PHE A 32 -5.22 -10.10 14.85
C PHE A 32 -6.55 -9.34 14.95
N GLU A 33 -7.54 -9.92 15.65
CA GLU A 33 -8.80 -9.24 15.92
C GLU A 33 -8.56 -7.95 16.73
N ASP A 34 -7.76 -8.00 17.79
CA ASP A 34 -7.43 -6.83 18.60
C ASP A 34 -6.70 -5.74 17.82
N TYR A 35 -5.78 -6.13 16.94
CA TYR A 35 -5.08 -5.23 16.05
C TYR A 35 -6.04 -4.53 15.07
N LEU A 36 -6.94 -5.29 14.41
CA LEU A 36 -7.93 -4.75 13.49
C LEU A 36 -8.91 -3.80 14.18
N TRP A 37 -9.37 -4.15 15.38
CA TRP A 37 -10.22 -3.25 16.18
C TRP A 37 -9.48 -1.97 16.58
N GLY A 38 -8.20 -2.06 16.91
CA GLY A 38 -7.37 -0.89 17.22
C GLY A 38 -7.32 0.10 16.05
N ILE A 39 -7.06 -0.40 14.84
CA ILE A 39 -7.11 0.39 13.60
C ILE A 39 -8.53 0.93 13.34
N GLY A 40 -9.53 0.06 13.47
CA GLY A 40 -10.94 0.37 13.26
C GLY A 40 -11.46 1.47 14.19
N ASN A 41 -10.98 1.55 15.42
CA ASN A 41 -11.36 2.60 16.37
C ASN A 41 -10.87 3.98 15.92
N VAL A 42 -9.61 4.09 15.49
CA VAL A 42 -9.03 5.36 15.03
C VAL A 42 -9.67 5.79 13.71
N ALA A 43 -9.84 4.87 12.76
CA ALA A 43 -10.53 5.15 11.49
C ALA A 43 -12.02 5.48 11.71
N GLY A 44 -12.67 4.74 12.62
CA GLY A 44 -14.08 4.90 12.97
C GLY A 44 -14.39 6.25 13.61
N ALA A 45 -13.44 6.85 14.33
CA ALA A 45 -13.60 8.22 14.86
C ALA A 45 -13.92 9.24 13.74
N TYR A 46 -13.29 9.12 12.57
CA TYR A 46 -13.60 9.99 11.42
C TYR A 46 -15.01 9.76 10.89
N VAL A 47 -15.44 8.50 10.81
CA VAL A 47 -16.80 8.15 10.39
C VAL A 47 -17.82 8.73 11.37
N ILE A 48 -17.58 8.61 12.67
CA ILE A 48 -18.44 9.20 13.72
C ILE A 48 -18.53 10.72 13.55
N VAL A 49 -17.40 11.40 13.33
CA VAL A 49 -17.39 12.85 13.07
C VAL A 49 -18.23 13.19 11.83
N GLY A 50 -18.06 12.46 10.73
CA GLY A 50 -18.84 12.65 9.51
C GLY A 50 -20.33 12.41 9.70
N VAL A 51 -20.72 11.37 10.44
CA VAL A 51 -22.12 11.07 10.76
C VAL A 51 -22.71 12.16 11.66
N VAL A 52 -22.00 12.60 12.69
CA VAL A 52 -22.45 13.68 13.58
C VAL A 52 -22.62 14.99 12.81
N LEU A 53 -21.64 15.37 11.98
CA LEU A 53 -21.73 16.57 11.15
C LEU A 53 -22.84 16.47 10.11
N GLY A 54 -23.02 15.30 9.49
CA GLY A 54 -24.10 15.02 8.54
C GLY A 54 -25.47 15.11 9.20
N LEU A 55 -25.66 14.47 10.36
CA LEU A 55 -26.89 14.55 11.16
C LEU A 55 -27.17 15.99 11.62
N LEU A 56 -26.16 16.72 12.09
CA LEU A 56 -26.30 18.14 12.45
C LEU A 56 -26.74 18.98 11.25
N SER A 57 -26.13 18.77 10.07
CA SER A 57 -26.54 19.47 8.86
C SER A 57 -27.99 19.13 8.49
N ALA A 58 -28.37 17.85 8.50
CA ALA A 58 -29.73 17.40 8.19
C ALA A 58 -30.77 17.96 9.16
N LEU A 59 -30.48 17.99 10.47
CA LEU A 59 -31.33 18.60 11.49
C LEU A 59 -31.48 20.11 11.25
N LEU A 60 -30.39 20.82 10.95
CA LEU A 60 -30.43 22.24 10.60
C LEU A 60 -31.24 22.48 9.32
N TYR A 61 -31.16 21.58 8.32
CA TYR A 61 -31.96 21.65 7.08
C TYR A 61 -33.45 21.47 7.36
N CYS A 62 -33.82 20.50 8.19
CA CYS A 62 -35.20 20.31 8.63
C CYS A 62 -35.73 21.53 9.38
N LEU A 63 -34.95 22.09 10.32
CA LEU A 63 -35.33 23.28 11.07
C LEU A 63 -35.49 24.52 10.17
N ALA A 64 -34.59 24.72 9.21
CA ALA A 64 -34.68 25.81 8.23
C ALA A 64 -35.93 25.68 7.34
N CYS A 65 -36.21 24.47 6.83
CA CYS A 65 -37.40 24.20 6.03
C CYS A 65 -38.71 24.38 6.82
N CYS A 66 -38.79 23.92 8.07
CA CYS A 66 -39.96 24.12 8.94
C CYS A 66 -40.20 25.61 9.23
N ARG A 67 -39.15 26.40 9.42
CA ARG A 67 -39.26 27.84 9.68
C ARG A 67 -39.73 28.64 8.46
N CYS A 68 -39.47 28.14 7.25
CA CYS A 68 -39.93 28.73 5.99
C CYS A 68 -41.34 28.29 5.60
N CYS A 69 -41.82 27.15 6.08
CA CYS A 69 -43.18 26.65 5.84
C CYS A 69 -44.23 27.18 6.84
N CYS A 70 -43.85 27.85 7.93
CA CYS A 70 -44.75 28.18 9.04
C CYS A 70 -44.99 29.67 9.35
N PHE A 71 -44.57 30.66 8.53
CA PHE A 71 -44.79 32.07 8.91
C PHE A 71 -45.13 33.04 7.77
N ASP A 72 -46.39 33.51 7.78
CA ASP A 72 -46.90 34.75 7.15
C ASP A 72 -46.20 36.04 7.62
N ARG A 73 -45.20 35.95 8.52
CA ARG A 73 -44.47 37.11 9.07
C ARG A 73 -42.96 37.07 8.88
N CYS A 74 -42.41 36.13 8.09
CA CYS A 74 -40.99 36.14 7.74
C CYS A 74 -40.61 37.18 6.67
N SER A 75 -41.54 38.07 6.26
CA SER A 75 -41.31 39.11 5.26
C SER A 75 -40.68 40.40 5.80
N LYS A 76 -40.44 40.52 7.12
CA LYS A 76 -39.87 41.75 7.70
C LYS A 76 -38.45 41.53 8.20
N GLU A 77 -37.54 41.97 7.35
CA GLU A 77 -36.16 42.38 7.63
C GLU A 77 -35.20 41.30 8.16
N GLN A 78 -34.33 40.83 7.26
CA GLN A 78 -32.91 40.68 7.60
C GLN A 78 -32.03 41.36 6.55
N PRO A 79 -31.00 42.12 6.96
CA PRO A 79 -30.33 43.09 6.13
C PRO A 79 -29.40 42.41 5.12
N GLY A 80 -29.18 43.05 3.97
CA GLY A 80 -28.25 42.58 2.93
C GLY A 80 -26.81 42.32 3.41
N CYS A 81 -26.46 42.69 4.65
CA CYS A 81 -25.19 42.37 5.31
C CYS A 81 -25.01 40.85 5.53
N CYS A 82 -26.00 40.13 6.06
CA CYS A 82 -25.88 38.68 6.30
C CYS A 82 -25.68 37.91 4.99
N ARG A 83 -26.40 38.29 3.93
CA ARG A 83 -26.25 37.69 2.59
C ARG A 83 -24.85 37.93 2.01
N ARG A 84 -24.31 39.15 2.12
CA ARG A 84 -22.95 39.47 1.65
C ARG A 84 -21.89 38.69 2.42
N VAL A 85 -22.03 38.56 3.74
CA VAL A 85 -21.11 37.80 4.59
C VAL A 85 -21.10 36.32 4.19
N SER A 86 -22.25 35.74 3.90
CA SER A 86 -22.32 34.32 3.50
C SER A 86 -21.88 34.06 2.08
N TRP A 87 -22.08 34.99 1.15
CA TRP A 87 -21.41 34.96 -0.16
C TRP A 87 -19.88 34.99 -0.01
N ALA A 88 -19.37 35.86 0.86
CA ALA A 88 -17.94 35.93 1.15
C ALA A 88 -17.42 34.62 1.76
N ILE A 89 -18.13 34.03 2.72
CA ILE A 89 -17.75 32.75 3.33
C ILE A 89 -17.80 31.61 2.32
N VAL A 90 -18.83 31.53 1.46
CA VAL A 90 -18.93 30.48 0.44
C VAL A 90 -17.82 30.58 -0.60
N ILE A 91 -17.51 31.79 -1.05
CA ILE A 91 -16.39 32.03 -1.98
C ILE A 91 -15.06 31.72 -1.31
N LEU A 92 -14.83 32.20 -0.08
CA LEU A 92 -13.55 32.02 0.62
C LEU A 92 -13.32 30.57 1.03
N ALA A 93 -14.28 29.92 1.69
CA ALA A 93 -14.14 28.54 2.12
C ALA A 93 -14.19 27.56 0.93
N GLY A 94 -14.97 27.87 -0.11
CA GLY A 94 -15.05 27.09 -1.34
C GLY A 94 -13.79 27.20 -2.18
N GLY A 95 -13.30 28.43 -2.37
CA GLY A 95 -12.03 28.69 -3.01
C GLY A 95 -10.86 28.05 -2.25
N ALA A 96 -10.84 28.17 -0.93
CA ALA A 96 -9.85 27.50 -0.08
C ALA A 96 -9.91 25.98 -0.21
N ALA A 97 -11.11 25.37 -0.21
CA ALA A 97 -11.27 23.92 -0.39
C ALA A 97 -10.73 23.45 -1.75
N CYS A 98 -11.00 24.19 -2.83
CA CYS A 98 -10.47 23.89 -4.16
C CYS A 98 -8.95 24.03 -4.21
N VAL A 99 -8.39 25.07 -3.59
CA VAL A 99 -6.93 25.28 -3.52
C VAL A 99 -6.26 24.17 -2.71
N VAL A 100 -6.84 23.77 -1.58
CA VAL A 100 -6.31 22.68 -0.73
C VAL A 100 -6.36 21.34 -1.45
N ALA A 101 -7.48 21.04 -2.13
CA ALA A 101 -7.60 19.82 -2.94
C ALA A 101 -6.61 19.80 -4.12
N PHE A 102 -6.40 20.93 -4.78
CA PHE A 102 -5.37 21.03 -5.82
C PHE A 102 -3.95 20.90 -5.24
N ALA A 103 -3.68 21.55 -4.11
CA ALA A 103 -2.38 21.48 -3.44
C ALA A 103 -2.05 20.05 -2.96
N SER A 104 -3.05 19.21 -2.70
CA SER A 104 -2.87 17.81 -2.32
C SER A 104 -2.39 16.92 -3.47
N SER A 105 -2.35 17.42 -4.71
CA SER A 105 -1.71 16.74 -5.85
C SER A 105 -0.21 16.52 -5.65
N ALA A 106 0.51 17.46 -5.04
CA ALA A 106 1.94 17.33 -4.78
C ALA A 106 2.27 16.18 -3.79
N PRO A 107 1.65 16.09 -2.60
CA PRO A 107 1.87 14.95 -1.72
C PRO A 107 1.32 13.63 -2.28
N ALA A 108 0.22 13.66 -3.05
CA ALA A 108 -0.26 12.46 -3.75
C ALA A 108 0.74 11.96 -4.82
N ALA A 109 1.36 12.85 -5.58
CA ALA A 109 2.41 12.50 -6.53
C ALA A 109 3.63 11.89 -5.85
N ARG A 110 3.96 12.31 -4.62
CA ARG A 110 5.04 11.71 -3.83
C ARG A 110 4.69 10.30 -3.34
N MET A 111 3.45 10.08 -2.89
CA MET A 111 2.98 8.73 -2.56
C MET A 111 3.02 7.82 -3.79
N ALA A 112 2.50 8.29 -4.91
CA ALA A 112 2.53 7.63 -6.20
C ALA A 112 3.96 7.26 -6.64
N ALA A 113 4.90 8.20 -6.54
CA ALA A 113 6.32 7.97 -6.84
C ALA A 113 6.96 6.96 -5.88
N ALA A 114 6.62 6.99 -4.59
CA ALA A 114 7.11 6.02 -3.61
C ALA A 114 6.61 4.60 -3.90
N VAL A 115 5.33 4.45 -4.28
CA VAL A 115 4.74 3.17 -4.70
C VAL A 115 5.36 2.70 -6.02
N GLY A 116 5.54 3.61 -6.99
CA GLY A 116 6.20 3.31 -8.26
C GLY A 116 7.65 2.84 -8.08
N SER A 117 8.41 3.54 -7.24
CA SER A 117 9.80 3.17 -6.89
C SER A 117 9.87 1.83 -6.15
N ALA A 118 8.89 1.52 -5.30
CA ALA A 118 8.79 0.20 -4.68
C ALA A 118 8.53 -0.88 -5.74
N GLY A 119 7.66 -0.59 -6.72
CA GLY A 119 7.42 -1.44 -7.87
C GLY A 119 8.68 -1.69 -8.71
N ASP A 120 9.45 -0.64 -9.02
CA ASP A 120 10.73 -0.75 -9.73
C ASP A 120 11.76 -1.56 -8.93
N GLY A 121 11.84 -1.37 -7.62
CA GLY A 121 12.74 -2.14 -6.76
C GLY A 121 12.34 -3.62 -6.65
N ILE A 122 11.04 -3.93 -6.58
CA ILE A 122 10.54 -5.31 -6.65
C ILE A 122 10.83 -5.92 -8.03
N GLY A 123 10.70 -5.15 -9.11
CA GLY A 123 11.09 -5.58 -10.45
C GLY A 123 12.58 -5.92 -10.55
N ALA A 124 13.45 -5.05 -10.02
CA ALA A 124 14.89 -5.31 -9.95
C ALA A 124 15.23 -6.54 -9.11
N LEU A 125 14.51 -6.76 -8.00
CA LEU A 125 14.65 -7.97 -7.19
C LEU A 125 14.20 -9.22 -7.97
N ALA A 126 13.12 -9.14 -8.74
CA ALA A 126 12.66 -10.22 -9.60
C ALA A 126 13.71 -10.57 -10.66
N ASP A 127 14.29 -9.56 -11.31
CA ASP A 127 15.34 -9.74 -12.32
C ASP A 127 16.61 -10.36 -11.72
N ALA A 128 17.04 -9.89 -10.54
CA ALA A 128 18.14 -10.49 -9.80
C ALA A 128 17.85 -11.96 -9.45
N THR A 129 16.65 -12.25 -8.94
CA THR A 129 16.22 -13.61 -8.58
C THR A 129 16.18 -14.52 -9.80
N THR A 130 15.69 -14.04 -10.95
CA THR A 130 15.73 -14.77 -12.23
C THR A 130 17.17 -15.07 -12.64
N ALA A 131 18.06 -14.08 -12.60
CA ALA A 131 19.47 -14.27 -12.98
C ALA A 131 20.16 -15.33 -12.12
N VAL A 132 19.95 -15.30 -10.80
CA VAL A 132 20.46 -16.33 -9.88
C VAL A 132 19.81 -17.69 -10.13
N GLY A 133 18.51 -17.73 -10.41
CA GLY A 133 17.80 -18.95 -10.77
C GLY A 133 18.37 -19.61 -12.03
N THR A 134 18.62 -18.83 -13.09
CA THR A 134 19.24 -19.31 -14.33
C THR A 134 20.66 -19.82 -14.10
N ALA A 135 21.47 -19.11 -13.31
CA ALA A 135 22.82 -19.58 -12.96
C ALA A 135 22.78 -20.90 -12.18
N THR A 136 21.83 -21.03 -11.24
CA THR A 136 21.64 -22.24 -10.43
C THR A 136 21.17 -23.42 -11.29
N GLN A 137 20.29 -23.19 -12.26
CA GLN A 137 19.82 -24.22 -13.20
C GLN A 137 20.92 -24.66 -14.19
N SER A 138 21.76 -23.72 -14.63
CA SER A 138 22.95 -24.05 -15.43
C SER A 138 23.93 -24.92 -14.64
N PHE A 139 24.18 -24.55 -13.38
CA PHE A 139 25.02 -25.34 -12.47
C PHE A 139 24.44 -26.74 -12.21
N GLU A 140 23.13 -26.86 -11.99
CA GLU A 140 22.43 -28.15 -11.88
C GLU A 140 22.67 -29.03 -13.11
N THR A 141 22.50 -28.47 -14.31
CA THR A 141 22.71 -29.19 -15.58
C THR A 141 24.15 -29.69 -15.70
N SER A 142 25.13 -28.84 -15.37
CA SER A 142 26.54 -29.21 -15.36
C SER A 142 26.85 -30.31 -14.34
N ALA A 143 26.26 -30.24 -13.14
CA ALA A 143 26.43 -31.24 -12.08
C ALA A 143 25.85 -32.61 -12.49
N LEU A 144 24.66 -32.64 -13.10
CA LEU A 144 24.07 -33.87 -13.64
C LEU A 144 24.91 -34.45 -14.79
N GLY A 145 25.48 -33.60 -15.65
CA GLY A 145 26.40 -34.03 -16.71
C GLY A 145 27.69 -34.64 -16.16
N LEU A 146 28.25 -34.07 -15.09
CA LEU A 146 29.41 -34.63 -14.39
C LEU A 146 29.07 -35.97 -13.75
N GLN A 147 27.90 -36.08 -13.09
CA GLN A 147 27.42 -37.33 -12.51
C GLN A 147 27.28 -38.43 -13.56
N ASP A 148 26.64 -38.15 -14.70
CA ASP A 148 26.48 -39.13 -15.80
C ASP A 148 27.85 -39.56 -16.35
N THR A 149 28.79 -38.63 -16.50
CA THR A 149 30.16 -38.94 -16.95
C THR A 149 30.88 -39.86 -15.96
N ALA A 150 30.78 -39.58 -14.65
CA ALA A 150 31.37 -40.39 -13.60
C ALA A 150 30.75 -41.80 -13.55
N LEU A 151 29.42 -41.91 -13.63
CA LEU A 151 28.73 -43.21 -13.64
C LEU A 151 29.08 -44.06 -14.86
N ARG A 152 29.22 -43.43 -16.04
CA ARG A 152 29.68 -44.13 -17.25
C ARG A 152 31.12 -44.60 -17.12
N LEU A 153 32.00 -43.79 -16.51
CA LEU A 153 33.39 -44.18 -16.26
C LEU A 153 33.44 -45.35 -15.29
N ALA A 154 32.72 -45.28 -14.17
CA ALA A 154 32.63 -46.37 -13.19
C ALA A 154 32.14 -47.67 -13.85
N ALA A 155 31.05 -47.63 -14.61
CA ALA A 155 30.54 -48.80 -15.34
C ALA A 155 31.55 -49.34 -16.38
N SER A 156 32.29 -48.46 -17.06
CA SER A 156 33.36 -48.89 -17.98
C SER A 156 34.48 -49.62 -17.24
N LEU A 157 34.92 -49.10 -16.10
CA LEU A 157 35.96 -49.68 -15.27
C LEU A 157 35.52 -51.00 -14.61
N GLU A 158 34.27 -51.09 -14.13
CA GLU A 158 33.68 -52.32 -13.58
C GLU A 158 33.55 -53.43 -14.62
N SER A 159 33.32 -53.07 -15.89
CA SER A 159 33.22 -54.04 -16.99
C SER A 159 34.57 -54.69 -17.35
N LYS A 160 35.69 -54.19 -16.79
CA LYS A 160 37.03 -54.71 -17.07
C LYS A 160 37.28 -56.04 -16.33
N PRO A 161 38.18 -56.90 -16.87
CA PRO A 161 38.54 -58.16 -16.20
C PRO A 161 39.14 -57.91 -14.82
N ALA A 162 38.63 -58.61 -13.80
CA ALA A 162 38.98 -58.42 -12.39
C ALA A 162 40.38 -58.92 -11.95
N ALA A 163 41.37 -59.07 -12.85
CA ALA A 163 42.60 -59.81 -12.54
C ALA A 163 43.81 -58.90 -12.26
N PRO A 164 44.52 -59.05 -11.11
CA PRO A 164 44.24 -59.89 -9.93
C PRO A 164 43.26 -59.28 -8.91
N ALA A 165 42.83 -58.03 -9.07
CA ALA A 165 41.77 -57.38 -8.29
C ALA A 165 40.89 -56.49 -9.20
N PRO A 166 39.61 -56.25 -8.87
CA PRO A 166 38.81 -55.24 -9.56
C PRO A 166 39.49 -53.87 -9.49
N ILE A 167 39.26 -53.04 -10.51
CA ILE A 167 39.70 -51.63 -10.48
C ILE A 167 38.91 -50.93 -9.38
N ASP A 168 39.58 -50.18 -8.52
CA ASP A 168 38.95 -49.42 -7.44
C ASP A 168 38.22 -48.19 -8.03
N THR A 169 36.88 -48.22 -8.02
CA THR A 169 36.01 -47.16 -8.53
C THR A 169 35.54 -46.19 -7.45
N THR A 170 35.97 -46.35 -6.19
CA THR A 170 35.48 -45.57 -5.05
C THR A 170 35.63 -44.07 -5.25
N GLN A 171 36.72 -43.62 -5.87
CA GLN A 171 36.95 -42.21 -6.18
C GLN A 171 35.97 -41.67 -7.23
N VAL A 172 35.66 -42.47 -8.25
CA VAL A 172 34.70 -42.10 -9.32
C VAL A 172 33.27 -42.05 -8.74
N GLU A 173 32.92 -43.00 -7.88
CA GLU A 173 31.63 -43.04 -7.18
C GLU A 173 31.48 -41.86 -6.21
N ALA A 174 32.55 -41.49 -5.50
CA ALA A 174 32.55 -40.31 -4.63
C ALA A 174 32.25 -39.03 -5.44
N VAL A 175 32.90 -38.85 -6.59
CA VAL A 175 32.64 -37.72 -7.51
C VAL A 175 31.19 -37.74 -8.02
N ALA A 176 30.68 -38.90 -8.43
CA ALA A 176 29.29 -39.04 -8.87
C ALA A 176 28.30 -38.65 -7.76
N SER A 177 28.57 -39.08 -6.52
CA SER A 177 27.71 -38.78 -5.35
C SER A 177 27.73 -37.30 -4.96
N ALA A 178 28.89 -36.65 -5.03
CA ALA A 178 29.04 -35.22 -4.75
C ALA A 178 28.34 -34.38 -5.83
N ALA A 179 28.49 -34.75 -7.10
CA ALA A 179 27.81 -34.12 -8.22
C ALA A 179 26.28 -34.26 -8.11
N ALA A 180 25.77 -35.46 -7.78
CA ALA A 180 24.35 -35.70 -7.56
C ALA A 180 23.77 -34.86 -6.43
N SER A 181 24.50 -34.76 -5.31
CA SER A 181 24.09 -34.00 -4.14
C SER A 181 24.09 -32.49 -4.42
N ALA A 182 25.10 -31.99 -5.14
CA ALA A 182 25.16 -30.61 -5.61
C ALA A 182 24.03 -30.29 -6.60
N ALA A 183 23.70 -31.20 -7.52
CA ALA A 183 22.57 -31.06 -8.44
C ALA A 183 21.24 -30.99 -7.69
N SER A 184 21.02 -31.87 -6.71
CA SER A 184 19.81 -31.86 -5.88
C SER A 184 19.64 -30.55 -5.11
N ALA A 185 20.73 -30.01 -4.55
CA ALA A 185 20.75 -28.73 -3.87
C ALA A 185 20.42 -27.56 -4.83
N ALA A 186 20.97 -27.61 -6.04
CA ALA A 186 20.71 -26.62 -7.09
C ALA A 186 19.26 -26.64 -7.56
N ASN A 187 18.69 -27.82 -7.80
CA ASN A 187 17.29 -27.99 -8.20
C ASN A 187 16.32 -27.41 -7.17
N GLN A 188 16.58 -27.69 -5.87
CA GLN A 188 15.75 -27.13 -4.79
C GLN A 188 15.78 -25.60 -4.79
N ASN A 189 16.96 -24.99 -4.98
CA ASN A 189 17.10 -23.55 -5.05
C ASN A 189 16.46 -22.96 -6.33
N SER A 190 16.68 -23.57 -7.49
CA SER A 190 16.22 -23.06 -8.79
C SER A 190 14.68 -23.03 -8.87
N ALA A 191 13.99 -24.04 -8.36
CA ALA A 191 12.54 -24.10 -8.30
C ALA A 191 11.94 -22.95 -7.47
N ILE A 192 12.50 -22.70 -6.28
CA ILE A 192 12.01 -21.65 -5.38
C ILE A 192 12.35 -20.26 -5.92
N LEU A 193 13.54 -20.06 -6.48
CA LEU A 193 13.95 -18.79 -7.11
C LEU A 193 13.06 -18.46 -8.31
N THR A 194 12.71 -19.46 -9.13
CA THR A 194 11.80 -19.27 -10.27
C THR A 194 10.42 -18.84 -9.79
N ALA A 195 9.83 -19.58 -8.84
CA ALA A 195 8.54 -19.27 -8.25
C ALA A 195 8.51 -17.87 -7.59
N ALA A 196 9.59 -17.50 -6.90
CA ALA A 196 9.73 -16.17 -6.32
C ALA A 196 9.78 -15.08 -7.41
N SER A 197 10.53 -15.29 -8.49
CA SER A 197 10.60 -14.32 -9.59
C SER A 197 9.26 -14.17 -10.34
N ASP A 198 8.54 -15.26 -10.53
CA ASP A 198 7.21 -15.30 -11.17
C ASP A 198 6.15 -14.59 -10.32
N ALA A 199 6.30 -14.59 -8.98
CA ALA A 199 5.45 -13.84 -8.08
C ALA A 199 5.84 -12.35 -8.00
N LEU A 200 7.14 -12.04 -7.92
CA LEU A 200 7.63 -10.67 -7.76
C LEU A 200 7.40 -9.80 -9.00
N ARG A 201 7.61 -10.35 -10.20
CA ARG A 201 7.51 -9.60 -11.46
C ARG A 201 6.12 -8.99 -11.71
N PRO A 202 4.99 -9.71 -11.60
CA PRO A 202 3.66 -9.11 -11.72
C PRO A 202 3.37 -8.12 -10.61
N THR A 203 3.77 -8.40 -9.35
CA THR A 203 3.57 -7.47 -8.23
C THR A 203 4.30 -6.15 -8.47
N GLY A 204 5.57 -6.18 -8.88
CA GLY A 204 6.33 -4.98 -9.21
C GLY A 204 5.69 -4.17 -10.32
N LYS A 205 5.19 -4.86 -11.37
CA LYS A 205 4.47 -4.22 -12.47
C LYS A 205 3.17 -3.54 -12.00
N THR A 206 2.34 -4.24 -11.22
CA THR A 206 1.08 -3.69 -10.70
C THR A 206 1.34 -2.47 -9.84
N LEU A 207 2.29 -2.53 -8.91
CA LEU A 207 2.62 -1.37 -8.07
C LEU A 207 3.13 -0.18 -8.89
N ARG A 208 3.89 -0.43 -9.95
CA ARG A 208 4.36 0.63 -10.85
C ARG A 208 3.20 1.28 -11.63
N GLU A 209 2.27 0.48 -12.12
CA GLU A 209 1.08 0.96 -12.85
C GLU A 209 0.11 1.72 -11.92
N ASP A 210 -0.12 1.19 -10.72
CA ASP A 210 -0.97 1.80 -9.69
C ASP A 210 -0.39 3.13 -9.19
N GLY A 211 0.93 3.17 -8.96
CA GLY A 211 1.65 4.41 -8.63
C GLY A 211 1.46 5.48 -9.71
N GLY A 212 1.56 5.10 -10.99
CA GLY A 212 1.38 6.04 -12.11
C GLY A 212 -0.03 6.63 -12.21
N SER A 213 -1.07 5.89 -11.81
CA SER A 213 -2.47 6.35 -11.90
C SER A 213 -2.92 7.17 -10.68
N ALA A 214 -2.45 6.81 -9.47
CA ALA A 214 -2.89 7.41 -8.20
C ALA A 214 -2.52 8.90 -8.04
N GLY A 215 -1.43 9.36 -8.68
CA GLY A 215 -0.97 10.75 -8.56
C GLY A 215 -1.94 11.80 -9.15
N SER A 216 -2.88 11.39 -10.00
CA SER A 216 -3.83 12.27 -10.68
C SER A 216 -5.17 12.47 -9.96
N ALA A 217 -5.50 11.61 -8.99
CA ALA A 217 -6.79 11.60 -8.29
C ALA A 217 -7.18 12.96 -7.65
N PRO A 218 -6.24 13.73 -7.04
CA PRO A 218 -6.60 15.02 -6.41
C PRO A 218 -7.00 16.10 -7.41
N ILE A 219 -6.57 16.00 -8.67
CA ILE A 219 -6.97 16.94 -9.73
C ILE A 219 -8.46 16.73 -10.04
N GLY A 220 -8.91 15.47 -10.10
CA GLY A 220 -10.32 15.12 -10.25
C GLY A 220 -11.15 15.57 -9.05
N GLU A 221 -10.62 15.44 -7.84
CA GLU A 221 -11.27 15.93 -6.62
C GLU A 221 -11.42 17.45 -6.61
N ALA A 222 -10.37 18.20 -6.97
CA ALA A 222 -10.43 19.65 -7.07
C ALA A 222 -11.46 20.12 -8.12
N ALA A 223 -11.56 19.40 -9.25
CA ALA A 223 -12.58 19.67 -10.26
C ALA A 223 -14.01 19.39 -9.74
N ALA A 224 -14.20 18.29 -9.00
CA ALA A 224 -15.49 17.94 -8.40
C ALA A 224 -15.91 18.96 -7.32
N LEU A 225 -14.98 19.40 -6.46
CA LEU A 225 -15.22 20.45 -5.47
C LEU A 225 -15.49 21.80 -6.14
N GLY A 226 -14.82 22.11 -7.26
CA GLY A 226 -15.11 23.29 -8.07
C GLY A 226 -16.53 23.25 -8.66
N ALA A 227 -16.98 22.09 -9.15
CA ALA A 227 -18.35 21.91 -9.62
C ALA A 227 -19.38 22.05 -8.49
N LEU A 228 -19.10 21.48 -7.31
CA LEU A 228 -19.95 21.65 -6.12
C LEU A 228 -20.03 23.10 -5.66
N LEU A 229 -18.90 23.84 -5.70
CA LEU A 229 -18.88 25.27 -5.39
C LEU A 229 -19.78 26.06 -6.35
N LEU A 230 -19.72 25.78 -7.66
CA LEU A 230 -20.60 26.42 -8.64
C LEU A 230 -22.07 26.12 -8.34
N LEU A 231 -22.41 24.88 -8.00
CA LEU A 231 -23.77 24.50 -7.59
C LEU A 231 -24.22 25.28 -6.34
N PHE A 232 -23.35 25.44 -5.34
CA PHE A 232 -23.66 26.24 -4.16
C PHE A 232 -23.88 27.72 -4.48
N LEU A 233 -23.08 28.31 -5.38
CA LEU A 233 -23.30 29.69 -5.82
C LEU A 233 -24.65 29.86 -6.53
N VAL A 234 -25.09 28.85 -7.30
CA VAL A 234 -26.42 28.84 -7.95
C VAL A 234 -27.55 28.76 -6.92
N THR A 235 -27.40 27.98 -5.83
CA THR A 235 -28.42 27.92 -4.76
C THR A 235 -28.63 29.25 -4.01
N LEU A 236 -27.63 30.15 -4.03
CA LEU A 236 -27.72 31.48 -3.42
C LEU A 236 -28.33 32.56 -4.35
N LEU A 237 -28.62 32.21 -5.61
CA LEU A 237 -29.38 33.05 -6.53
C LEU A 237 -30.88 33.00 -6.15
N PRO A 238 -31.60 34.13 -6.23
CA PRO A 238 -33.02 34.20 -5.87
C PRO A 238 -33.89 33.58 -6.98
N LEU A 239 -33.87 32.25 -7.10
CA LEU A 239 -34.64 31.51 -8.11
C LEU A 239 -35.90 30.90 -7.50
N ARG A 240 -37.01 30.90 -8.26
CA ARG A 240 -38.33 30.34 -7.85
C ARG A 240 -38.31 28.83 -7.53
N ILE A 241 -37.22 28.13 -7.85
CA ILE A 241 -37.05 26.67 -7.71
C ILE A 241 -36.26 26.30 -6.43
N CYS A 242 -35.91 27.29 -5.60
CA CYS A 242 -35.10 27.14 -4.38
C CYS A 242 -35.56 25.95 -3.48
N LYS A 243 -36.86 25.80 -3.24
CA LYS A 243 -37.42 24.72 -2.41
C LYS A 243 -37.12 23.32 -2.96
N CYS A 244 -37.33 23.09 -4.26
CA CYS A 244 -37.10 21.77 -4.88
C CYS A 244 -35.61 21.45 -4.94
N VAL A 245 -34.77 22.45 -5.25
CA VAL A 245 -33.31 22.28 -5.29
C VAL A 245 -32.74 21.97 -3.91
N HIS A 246 -33.21 22.65 -2.85
CA HIS A 246 -32.74 22.39 -1.49
C HIS A 246 -33.22 21.05 -0.92
N CYS A 247 -34.48 20.64 -1.18
CA CYS A 247 -34.98 19.35 -0.71
C CYS A 247 -34.20 18.16 -1.30
N VAL A 248 -33.72 18.27 -2.54
CA VAL A 248 -32.93 17.22 -3.20
C VAL A 248 -31.45 17.34 -2.88
N MET A 249 -30.88 18.55 -2.83
CA MET A 249 -29.45 18.73 -2.56
C MET A 249 -29.07 18.47 -1.11
N SER A 250 -29.93 18.74 -0.13
CA SER A 250 -29.65 18.50 1.29
C SER A 250 -29.25 17.03 1.60
N PRO A 251 -30.05 16.01 1.24
CA PRO A 251 -29.68 14.62 1.49
C PRO A 251 -28.45 14.21 0.66
N CYS A 252 -28.35 14.63 -0.61
CA CYS A 252 -27.17 14.33 -1.43
C CYS A 252 -25.88 14.88 -0.82
N MET A 253 -25.90 16.14 -0.35
CA MET A 253 -24.74 16.75 0.29
C MET A 253 -24.39 16.12 1.64
N SER A 254 -25.40 15.69 2.42
CA SER A 254 -25.17 14.98 3.69
C SER A 254 -24.50 13.62 3.45
N VAL A 255 -24.90 12.90 2.40
CA VAL A 255 -24.27 11.65 1.97
C VAL A 255 -22.84 11.91 1.47
N CYS A 256 -22.63 12.92 0.62
CA CYS A 256 -21.29 13.30 0.15
C CYS A 256 -20.37 13.66 1.32
N MET A 257 -20.86 14.40 2.32
CA MET A 257 -20.09 14.73 3.52
C MET A 257 -19.70 13.47 4.29
N ALA A 258 -20.63 12.55 4.53
CA ALA A 258 -20.34 11.29 5.20
C ALA A 258 -19.27 10.47 4.45
N LEU A 259 -19.37 10.40 3.11
CA LEU A 259 -18.40 9.69 2.27
C LEU A 259 -16.98 10.29 2.35
N VAL A 260 -16.85 11.63 2.35
CA VAL A 260 -15.54 12.28 2.49
C VAL A 260 -14.86 11.92 3.82
N TRP A 261 -15.63 11.88 4.91
CA TRP A 261 -15.12 11.47 6.23
C TRP A 261 -14.78 9.97 6.30
N VAL A 262 -15.54 9.12 5.60
CA VAL A 262 -15.21 7.69 5.43
C VAL A 262 -13.86 7.55 4.71
N VAL A 263 -13.64 8.29 3.63
CA VAL A 263 -12.36 8.29 2.90
C VAL A 263 -11.21 8.74 3.81
N CYS A 264 -11.39 9.81 4.61
CA CYS A 264 -10.39 10.22 5.60
C CYS A 264 -10.06 9.13 6.61
N GLY A 265 -11.07 8.37 7.07
CA GLY A 265 -10.90 7.23 7.97
C GLY A 265 -10.15 6.06 7.33
N VAL A 266 -10.49 5.70 6.08
CA VAL A 266 -9.80 4.66 5.32
C VAL A 266 -8.33 5.03 5.09
N LEU A 267 -8.06 6.28 4.71
CA LEU A 267 -6.69 6.79 4.56
C LEU A 267 -5.92 6.65 5.87
N MET A 268 -6.50 7.04 7.00
CA MET A 268 -5.87 6.88 8.31
C MET A 268 -5.59 5.41 8.65
N ALA A 269 -6.52 4.50 8.34
CA ALA A 269 -6.31 3.06 8.53
C ALA A 269 -5.10 2.54 7.74
N VAL A 270 -4.99 2.93 6.46
CA VAL A 270 -3.85 2.57 5.60
C VAL A 270 -2.54 3.12 6.18
N ALA A 271 -2.54 4.33 6.73
CA ALA A 271 -1.35 4.91 7.34
C ALA A 271 -0.95 4.26 8.66
N LEU A 272 -1.90 3.84 9.48
CA LEU A 272 -1.61 3.07 10.69
C LEU A 272 -0.91 1.76 10.32
N VAL A 273 -1.50 0.98 9.41
CA VAL A 273 -0.92 -0.28 8.92
C VAL A 273 0.47 -0.06 8.33
N SER A 274 0.62 0.98 7.51
CA SER A 274 1.89 1.33 6.87
C SER A 274 2.93 1.78 7.91
N SER A 275 2.53 2.55 8.92
CA SER A 275 3.41 3.00 10.00
C SER A 275 3.89 1.84 10.86
N ASP A 276 3.01 0.90 11.21
CA ASP A 276 3.34 -0.28 12.01
C ASP A 276 4.33 -1.17 11.26
N LEU A 277 4.11 -1.34 9.96
CA LEU A 277 5.05 -2.02 9.09
C LEU A 277 6.39 -1.29 9.05
N CYS A 278 6.41 0.04 9.03
CA CYS A 278 7.64 0.84 8.94
C CYS A 278 8.45 0.97 10.23
N VAL A 279 7.88 0.70 11.41
CA VAL A 279 8.61 0.68 12.68
C VAL A 279 9.58 -0.51 12.76
N ASP A 280 9.15 -1.70 12.31
CA ASP A 280 10.01 -2.89 12.20
C ASP A 280 9.72 -3.67 10.90
N MET A 281 10.04 -3.08 9.74
CA MET A 281 9.70 -3.70 8.46
C MET A 281 10.37 -5.05 8.27
N ARG A 282 11.62 -5.19 8.71
CA ARG A 282 12.37 -6.45 8.59
C ARG A 282 11.74 -7.54 9.45
N GLY A 283 11.41 -7.27 10.72
CA GLY A 283 10.73 -8.23 11.59
C GLY A 283 9.33 -8.57 11.10
N ASN A 284 8.58 -7.57 10.63
CA ASN A 284 7.20 -7.75 10.15
C ASN A 284 7.13 -8.53 8.83
N LEU A 285 8.08 -8.36 7.92
CA LEU A 285 8.19 -9.19 6.71
C LEU A 285 8.49 -10.66 7.04
N VAL A 286 9.32 -10.93 8.06
CA VAL A 286 9.54 -12.31 8.55
C VAL A 286 8.28 -12.90 9.17
N ARG A 287 7.52 -12.12 9.96
CA ARG A 287 6.21 -12.56 10.50
C ARG A 287 5.23 -12.89 9.37
N LEU A 288 5.16 -12.04 8.35
CA LEU A 288 4.32 -12.25 7.18
C LEU A 288 4.71 -13.52 6.42
N ALA A 289 6.00 -13.77 6.24
CA ALA A 289 6.50 -15.00 5.61
C ALA A 289 6.11 -16.26 6.40
N LYS A 290 6.16 -16.20 7.75
CA LYS A 290 5.76 -17.30 8.64
C LYS A 290 4.26 -17.58 8.62
N ALA A 291 3.43 -16.55 8.43
CA ALA A 291 1.98 -16.67 8.35
C ALA A 291 1.46 -17.04 6.95
N GLY A 292 2.34 -17.07 5.94
CA GLY A 292 1.99 -17.39 4.57
C GLY A 292 1.73 -18.88 4.31
N PRO A 293 1.47 -19.24 3.03
CA PRO A 293 1.31 -20.64 2.62
C PRO A 293 2.61 -21.45 2.86
N ALA A 294 2.49 -22.78 2.86
CA ALA A 294 3.58 -23.71 3.18
C ALA A 294 4.88 -23.43 2.38
N ASP A 295 4.76 -23.06 1.11
CA ASP A 295 5.91 -22.74 0.25
C ASP A 295 6.67 -21.49 0.74
N LEU A 296 5.93 -20.48 1.23
CA LEU A 296 6.54 -19.27 1.79
C LEU A 296 7.16 -19.55 3.17
N GLN A 297 6.53 -20.42 3.95
CA GLN A 297 7.08 -20.88 5.23
C GLN A 297 8.41 -21.61 5.05
N ALA A 298 8.55 -22.41 4.00
CA ALA A 298 9.80 -23.08 3.64
C ALA A 298 10.93 -22.09 3.31
N ALA A 299 10.59 -20.90 2.78
CA ALA A 299 11.55 -19.84 2.46
C ALA A 299 11.88 -18.91 3.63
N VAL A 300 11.20 -19.04 4.79
CA VAL A 300 11.42 -18.17 5.97
C VAL A 300 12.88 -18.05 6.40
N PRO A 301 13.67 -19.15 6.47
CA PRO A 301 15.09 -19.03 6.83
C PRO A 301 15.87 -18.11 5.88
N SER A 302 15.62 -18.24 4.57
CA SER A 302 16.22 -17.38 3.54
C SER A 302 15.76 -15.92 3.69
N VAL A 303 14.47 -15.69 3.88
CA VAL A 303 13.91 -14.34 4.08
C VAL A 303 14.53 -13.67 5.31
N GLU A 304 14.62 -14.39 6.42
CA GLU A 304 15.24 -13.90 7.65
C GLU A 304 16.73 -13.61 7.45
N PHE A 305 17.45 -14.49 6.75
CA PHE A 305 18.86 -14.31 6.40
C PHE A 305 19.12 -13.03 5.60
N TYR A 306 18.41 -12.84 4.48
CA TYR A 306 18.63 -11.67 3.62
C TYR A 306 18.16 -10.35 4.25
N LEU A 307 17.13 -10.38 5.11
CA LEU A 307 16.66 -9.20 5.82
C LEU A 307 17.57 -8.79 6.99
N ARG A 308 18.25 -9.74 7.64
CA ARG A 308 19.08 -9.48 8.85
C ARG A 308 20.57 -9.37 8.58
N CYS A 309 20.99 -9.62 7.35
CA CYS A 309 22.34 -9.58 6.75
C CYS A 309 23.48 -8.86 7.50
N GLU A 310 23.23 -7.67 8.06
CA GLU A 310 24.25 -6.81 8.69
C GLU A 310 24.07 -6.65 10.21
N ALA A 311 22.95 -7.08 10.77
CA ALA A 311 22.53 -6.75 12.13
C ALA A 311 22.84 -7.84 13.17
N SER A 312 23.26 -9.04 12.76
CA SER A 312 23.41 -10.17 13.68
C SER A 312 24.50 -11.15 13.25
N PRO A 313 25.74 -10.97 13.73
CA PRO A 313 26.77 -12.01 13.59
C PRO A 313 26.28 -13.31 14.27
N GLY A 314 26.35 -14.43 13.53
CA GLY A 314 25.87 -15.74 14.01
C GLY A 314 24.49 -16.16 13.48
N LEU A 315 23.93 -15.46 12.49
CA LEU A 315 22.74 -15.93 11.79
C LEU A 315 22.99 -17.30 11.16
N SER A 316 22.10 -18.25 11.44
CA SER A 316 22.16 -19.58 10.84
C SER A 316 21.96 -19.49 9.33
N THR A 317 22.88 -20.09 8.58
CA THR A 317 22.73 -20.31 7.13
C THR A 317 22.03 -21.63 6.83
N ASN A 318 21.80 -22.48 7.83
CA ASN A 318 21.14 -23.78 7.64
C ASN A 318 19.72 -23.61 7.08
N GLY A 319 19.42 -24.34 6.00
CA GLY A 319 18.11 -24.29 5.33
C GLY A 319 17.85 -23.01 4.54
N THR A 320 18.84 -22.11 4.40
CA THR A 320 18.77 -20.93 3.54
C THR A 320 19.27 -21.26 2.14
N PHE A 321 18.88 -20.50 1.12
CA PHE A 321 19.40 -20.71 -0.25
C PHE A 321 20.93 -20.59 -0.30
N TYR A 322 21.51 -19.63 0.44
CA TYR A 322 22.94 -19.48 0.58
C TYR A 322 23.59 -20.71 1.25
N GLY A 323 23.04 -21.19 2.36
CA GLY A 323 23.57 -22.37 3.05
C GLY A 323 23.48 -23.66 2.23
N ILE A 324 22.39 -23.83 1.46
CA ILE A 324 22.24 -24.94 0.52
C ILE A 324 23.34 -24.90 -0.56
N ALA A 325 23.63 -23.71 -1.11
CA ALA A 325 24.71 -23.54 -2.09
C ALA A 325 26.11 -23.77 -1.48
N VAL A 326 26.36 -23.27 -0.27
CA VAL A 326 27.60 -23.49 0.48
C VAL A 326 27.83 -24.98 0.74
N GLU A 327 26.81 -25.72 1.16
CA GLU A 327 26.92 -27.15 1.42
C GLU A 327 27.17 -27.94 0.11
N GLY A 328 26.49 -27.59 -0.98
CA GLY A 328 26.75 -28.17 -2.30
C GLY A 328 28.20 -27.94 -2.76
N ARG A 329 28.72 -26.71 -2.60
CA ARG A 329 30.13 -26.41 -2.90
C ARG A 329 31.08 -27.20 -1.99
N LYS A 330 30.77 -27.31 -0.70
CA LYS A 330 31.60 -28.03 0.26
C LYS A 330 31.71 -29.53 -0.09
N GLN A 331 30.60 -30.14 -0.54
CA GLN A 331 30.58 -31.52 -1.01
C GLN A 331 31.41 -31.71 -2.28
N LEU A 332 31.31 -30.80 -3.25
CA LEU A 332 32.20 -30.80 -4.41
C LEU A 332 33.66 -30.67 -3.96
N ASN A 333 33.97 -29.70 -3.10
CA ASN A 333 35.33 -29.44 -2.64
C ASN A 333 35.92 -30.63 -1.87
N SER A 334 35.12 -31.41 -1.13
CA SER A 334 35.61 -32.65 -0.50
C SER A 334 36.00 -33.73 -1.50
N SER A 335 35.42 -33.74 -2.71
CA SER A 335 35.80 -34.66 -3.79
C SER A 335 36.93 -34.14 -4.68
N SER A 336 37.48 -32.96 -4.41
CA SER A 336 38.60 -32.41 -5.20
C SER A 336 39.85 -33.30 -5.12
N SER A 337 40.12 -33.90 -3.95
CA SER A 337 41.21 -34.88 -3.82
C SER A 337 40.95 -36.15 -4.61
N ASP A 338 39.69 -36.61 -4.65
CA ASP A 338 39.28 -37.82 -5.37
C ASP A 338 39.44 -37.63 -6.89
N VAL A 339 39.12 -36.43 -7.39
CA VAL A 339 39.33 -36.04 -8.80
C VAL A 339 40.81 -35.97 -9.16
N ALA A 340 41.63 -35.39 -8.27
CA ALA A 340 43.07 -35.30 -8.48
C ALA A 340 43.75 -36.68 -8.47
N SER A 341 43.21 -37.66 -7.75
CA SER A 341 43.72 -39.02 -7.72
C SER A 341 43.28 -39.88 -8.91
N LEU A 342 42.34 -39.43 -9.75
CA LEU A 342 41.91 -40.18 -10.94
C LEU A 342 43.04 -40.42 -11.95
N ASP A 343 44.08 -39.59 -11.97
CA ASP A 343 45.26 -39.84 -12.81
C ASP A 343 45.98 -41.15 -12.44
N GLN A 344 45.80 -41.64 -11.22
CA GLN A 344 46.33 -42.94 -10.81
C GLN A 344 45.64 -44.09 -11.54
N LEU A 345 44.37 -43.94 -11.93
CA LEU A 345 43.64 -44.96 -12.71
C LEU A 345 44.26 -45.14 -14.10
N LYS A 346 44.80 -44.07 -14.70
CA LYS A 346 45.46 -44.10 -16.01
C LYS A 346 46.69 -45.01 -16.05
N MET A 347 47.29 -45.29 -14.89
CA MET A 347 48.43 -46.19 -14.76
C MET A 347 48.03 -47.68 -14.83
N ASP A 348 46.74 -48.01 -14.73
CA ASP A 348 46.26 -49.38 -14.86
C ASP A 348 46.28 -49.82 -16.34
N PRO A 349 46.95 -50.92 -16.69
CA PRO A 349 47.07 -51.37 -18.09
C PRO A 349 45.73 -51.79 -18.73
N ARG A 350 44.64 -51.89 -17.97
CA ARG A 350 43.29 -52.22 -18.46
C ARG A 350 42.50 -50.99 -18.89
N VAL A 351 42.95 -49.79 -18.49
CA VAL A 351 42.38 -48.50 -18.90
C VAL A 351 42.82 -48.22 -20.33
N ASN A 352 41.86 -47.99 -21.22
CA ASN A 352 42.14 -47.70 -22.63
C ASN A 352 42.12 -46.19 -22.90
N SER A 353 42.43 -45.78 -24.14
CA SER A 353 42.44 -44.37 -24.55
C SER A 353 41.07 -43.67 -24.41
N THR A 354 39.97 -44.42 -24.42
CA THR A 354 38.62 -43.87 -24.23
C THR A 354 38.35 -43.58 -22.76
N ASP A 355 38.75 -44.49 -21.87
CA ASP A 355 38.66 -44.31 -20.42
C ASP A 355 39.56 -43.15 -19.96
N ASP A 356 40.78 -43.05 -20.52
CA ASP A 356 41.71 -41.93 -20.28
C ASP A 356 41.10 -40.58 -20.68
N ALA A 357 40.50 -40.51 -21.89
CA ALA A 357 39.80 -39.31 -22.34
C ALA A 357 38.57 -38.97 -21.47
N MET A 358 37.88 -39.98 -20.91
CA MET A 358 36.79 -39.77 -19.96
C MET A 358 37.28 -39.25 -18.61
N ILE A 359 38.45 -39.69 -18.13
CA ILE A 359 39.10 -39.17 -16.93
C ILE A 359 39.46 -37.69 -17.13
N ASP A 360 40.10 -37.35 -18.25
CA ASP A 360 40.43 -35.96 -18.61
C ASP A 360 39.18 -35.07 -18.67
N LEU A 361 38.11 -35.57 -19.31
CA LEU A 361 36.84 -34.86 -19.41
C LEU A 361 36.18 -34.67 -18.04
N LEU A 362 36.24 -35.69 -17.17
CA LEU A 362 35.68 -35.63 -15.83
C LEU A 362 36.41 -34.58 -14.98
N GLN A 363 37.75 -34.56 -15.03
CA GLN A 363 38.57 -33.55 -14.34
C GLN A 363 38.26 -32.13 -14.84
N ALA A 364 38.24 -31.91 -16.15
CA ALA A 364 37.96 -30.60 -16.73
C ALA A 364 36.53 -30.09 -16.41
N ASN A 365 35.54 -31.00 -16.45
CA ASN A 365 34.16 -30.67 -16.09
C ASN A 365 34.03 -30.37 -14.59
N PHE A 366 34.76 -31.09 -13.74
CA PHE A 366 34.75 -30.85 -12.29
C PHE A 366 35.36 -29.47 -11.95
N ASP A 367 36.49 -29.11 -12.54
CA ASP A 367 37.10 -27.79 -12.33
C ASP A 367 36.16 -26.65 -12.74
N THR A 368 35.49 -26.80 -13.88
CA THR A 368 34.47 -25.85 -14.36
C THR A 368 33.30 -25.77 -13.38
N LEU A 369 32.80 -26.92 -12.92
CA LEU A 369 31.68 -27.01 -11.99
C LEU A 369 32.01 -26.36 -10.63
N LEU A 370 33.24 -26.51 -10.15
CA LEU A 370 33.69 -25.90 -8.90
C LEU A 370 33.71 -24.38 -8.99
N VAL A 371 34.14 -23.83 -10.13
CA VAL A 371 34.07 -22.38 -10.41
C VAL A 371 32.62 -21.90 -10.47
N ASP A 372 31.74 -22.65 -11.13
CA ASP A 372 30.31 -22.33 -11.20
C ASP A 372 29.65 -22.35 -9.81
N ALA A 373 30.00 -23.32 -8.96
CA ALA A 373 29.52 -23.39 -7.58
C ALA A 373 29.91 -22.14 -6.77
N ILE A 374 31.14 -21.63 -6.94
CA ILE A 374 31.61 -20.39 -6.29
C ILE A 374 30.81 -19.19 -6.80
N ASN A 375 30.52 -19.13 -8.10
CA ASN A 375 29.75 -18.04 -8.69
C ASN A 375 28.29 -18.04 -8.21
N VAL A 376 27.66 -19.21 -8.12
CA VAL A 376 26.30 -19.37 -7.57
C VAL A 376 26.27 -18.97 -6.10
N GLU A 377 27.23 -19.45 -5.29
CA GLU A 377 27.35 -19.04 -3.87
C GLU A 377 27.45 -17.53 -3.74
N LYS A 378 28.33 -16.89 -4.53
CA LYS A 378 28.51 -15.44 -4.50
C LYS A 378 27.24 -14.69 -4.90
N SER A 379 26.48 -15.22 -5.85
CA SER A 379 25.22 -14.62 -6.30
C SER A 379 24.09 -14.77 -5.28
N LEU A 380 24.12 -15.82 -4.46
CA LEU A 380 23.26 -16.02 -3.29
C LEU A 380 23.81 -15.39 -2.02
N SER A 381 24.94 -14.68 -2.11
CA SER A 381 25.51 -14.02 -0.94
C SER A 381 24.56 -12.94 -0.43
N CYS A 382 24.65 -12.71 0.87
CA CYS A 382 23.70 -11.88 1.56
C CYS A 382 23.65 -10.43 1.00
N SER A 383 24.81 -9.83 0.71
CA SER A 383 24.91 -8.49 0.11
C SER A 383 24.27 -8.38 -1.26
N ALA A 384 24.29 -9.45 -2.06
CA ALA A 384 23.75 -9.44 -3.42
C ALA A 384 22.22 -9.32 -3.43
N ILE A 385 21.55 -9.88 -2.42
CA ILE A 385 20.08 -9.86 -2.30
C ILE A 385 19.59 -8.79 -1.33
N SER A 386 20.34 -8.47 -0.27
CA SER A 386 19.93 -7.48 0.74
C SER A 386 19.94 -6.04 0.22
N GLU A 387 20.85 -5.70 -0.70
CA GLU A 387 20.96 -4.34 -1.24
C GLU A 387 19.71 -3.93 -2.06
N PRO A 388 19.22 -4.73 -3.03
CA PRO A 388 17.94 -4.47 -3.69
C PRO A 388 16.76 -4.35 -2.72
N ILE A 389 16.72 -5.20 -1.69
CA ILE A 389 15.67 -5.16 -0.67
C ILE A 389 15.72 -3.84 0.11
N GLY A 390 16.91 -3.39 0.53
CA GLY A 390 17.08 -2.10 1.22
C GLY A 390 16.58 -0.91 0.39
N LYS A 391 16.78 -0.96 -0.94
CA LYS A 391 16.29 0.06 -1.88
C LYS A 391 14.77 0.09 -2.01
N VAL A 392 14.06 -0.99 -1.64
CA VAL A 392 12.59 -1.00 -1.55
C VAL A 392 12.15 -0.51 -0.16
N ILE A 393 12.75 -1.03 0.91
CA ILE A 393 12.29 -0.81 2.29
C ILE A 393 12.42 0.64 2.77
N ASP A 394 13.63 1.23 2.64
CA ASP A 394 13.94 2.52 3.27
C ASP A 394 13.24 3.73 2.61
N PRO A 395 13.19 3.87 1.27
CA PRO A 395 12.52 5.02 0.66
C PRO A 395 11.00 4.91 0.76
N THR A 396 10.41 3.71 0.72
CA THR A 396 8.95 3.54 0.83
C THR A 396 8.46 4.09 2.16
N CYS A 397 9.05 3.74 3.30
CA CYS A 397 8.57 4.23 4.59
C CYS A 397 8.66 5.75 4.75
N ARG A 398 9.77 6.35 4.33
CA ARG A 398 9.97 7.78 4.46
C ARG A 398 9.13 8.56 3.45
N GLN A 399 9.24 8.25 2.16
CA GLN A 399 8.58 9.02 1.11
C GLN A 399 7.07 8.80 1.13
N PHE A 400 6.60 7.57 1.38
CA PHE A 400 5.17 7.28 1.43
C PHE A 400 4.51 7.94 2.64
N ILE A 401 5.04 7.77 3.86
CA ILE A 401 4.35 8.24 5.08
C ILE A 401 4.61 9.72 5.34
N SER A 402 5.89 10.12 5.41
CA SER A 402 6.27 11.46 5.88
C SER A 402 6.14 12.55 4.81
N GLU A 403 6.52 12.26 3.57
CA GLU A 403 6.57 13.26 2.50
C GLU A 403 5.29 13.27 1.65
N GLY A 404 4.51 12.18 1.68
CA GLY A 404 3.29 11.98 0.90
C GLY A 404 2.02 11.88 1.76
N PHE A 405 1.86 10.83 2.54
CA PHE A 405 0.60 10.51 3.22
C PHE A 405 0.17 11.57 4.22
N LEU A 406 1.02 11.92 5.18
CA LEU A 406 0.66 12.90 6.22
C LEU A 406 0.21 14.24 5.65
N PRO A 407 0.97 14.89 4.74
CA PRO A 407 0.51 16.13 4.13
C PRO A 407 -0.77 15.93 3.29
N PHE A 408 -0.90 14.80 2.58
CA PHE A 408 -2.12 14.48 1.84
C PHE A 408 -3.33 14.37 2.79
N TRP A 409 -3.25 13.54 3.82
CA TRP A 409 -4.30 13.37 4.83
C TRP A 409 -4.67 14.69 5.52
N ALA A 410 -3.67 15.50 5.91
CA ALA A 410 -3.93 16.79 6.54
C ALA A 410 -4.70 17.74 5.60
N MET A 411 -4.37 17.74 4.31
CA MET A 411 -5.10 18.50 3.30
C MET A 411 -6.52 17.97 3.08
N GLN A 412 -6.70 16.64 3.06
CA GLN A 412 -8.02 16.01 2.94
C GLN A 412 -8.93 16.33 4.13
N VAL A 413 -8.42 16.24 5.36
CA VAL A 413 -9.17 16.64 6.56
C VAL A 413 -9.50 18.14 6.51
N THR A 414 -8.57 18.98 6.07
CA THR A 414 -8.80 20.42 5.92
C THR A 414 -9.91 20.70 4.89
N ALA A 415 -9.87 20.02 3.74
CA ALA A 415 -10.92 20.13 2.71
C ALA A 415 -12.28 19.65 3.24
N ALA A 416 -12.32 18.54 3.98
CA ALA A 416 -13.53 18.02 4.62
C ALA A 416 -14.14 19.00 5.65
N VAL A 417 -13.30 19.64 6.45
CA VAL A 417 -13.72 20.68 7.41
C VAL A 417 -14.25 21.91 6.67
N LEU A 418 -13.56 22.39 5.64
CA LEU A 418 -14.01 23.52 4.82
C LEU A 418 -15.35 23.22 4.13
N LEU A 419 -15.52 22.00 3.60
CA LEU A 419 -16.78 21.54 3.01
C LEU A 419 -17.91 21.50 4.06
N SER A 420 -17.60 21.05 5.27
CA SER A 420 -18.58 21.03 6.37
C SER A 420 -19.02 22.43 6.76
N ILE A 421 -18.08 23.39 6.81
CA ILE A 421 -18.37 24.82 7.03
C ILE A 421 -19.26 25.36 5.91
N LEU A 422 -18.92 25.09 4.63
CA LEU A 422 -19.70 25.53 3.47
C LEU A 422 -21.17 25.08 3.55
N LEU A 423 -21.38 23.82 3.91
CA LEU A 423 -22.72 23.25 4.06
C LEU A 423 -23.52 23.96 5.15
N LEU A 424 -22.92 24.20 6.32
CA LEU A 424 -23.56 24.88 7.44
C LEU A 424 -23.95 26.34 7.12
N PHE A 425 -23.15 27.06 6.32
CA PHE A 425 -23.44 28.46 5.98
C PHE A 425 -24.40 28.62 4.80
N ASN A 426 -24.44 27.67 3.86
CA ASN A 426 -25.41 27.68 2.76
C ASN A 426 -26.87 27.55 3.27
N LEU A 427 -27.04 26.80 4.36
CA LEU A 427 -28.30 26.55 5.09
C LEU A 427 -29.08 27.79 5.54
N MET A 428 -28.39 28.90 5.86
CA MET A 428 -28.98 30.07 6.52
C MET A 428 -29.87 30.95 5.61
N PHE A 429 -29.96 30.68 4.30
CA PHE A 429 -30.56 31.62 3.32
C PHE A 429 -31.85 31.15 2.64
N CYS A 430 -32.44 30.02 3.02
CA CYS A 430 -33.75 29.59 2.50
C CYS A 430 -34.96 30.48 2.91
N ILE A 431 -34.74 31.70 3.42
CA ILE A 431 -35.77 32.48 4.14
C ILE A 431 -36.68 33.34 3.23
N ARG A 432 -36.47 33.42 1.90
CA ARG A 432 -37.33 34.29 1.06
C ARG A 432 -37.79 33.63 -0.25
N HIS A 433 -39.06 33.22 -0.28
CA HIS A 433 -39.79 32.93 -1.51
C HIS A 433 -40.29 34.25 -2.12
N PRO A 434 -39.95 34.57 -3.39
CA PRO A 434 -40.43 35.78 -4.06
C PRO A 434 -41.94 35.77 -4.39
N SER A 435 -42.67 34.67 -4.14
CA SER A 435 -44.12 34.59 -4.42
C SER A 435 -44.99 35.36 -3.43
N GLN A 436 -44.46 35.85 -2.31
CA GLN A 436 -45.23 36.63 -1.33
C GLN A 436 -45.39 38.11 -1.69
N GLU A 437 -44.67 38.62 -2.70
CA GLU A 437 -44.84 40.02 -3.14
C GLU A 437 -45.99 40.19 -4.15
N ASP A 438 -46.42 39.12 -4.83
CA ASP A 438 -47.49 39.18 -5.84
C ASP A 438 -48.90 38.96 -5.24
N GLU A 439 -49.06 38.15 -4.18
CA GLU A 439 -50.39 37.92 -3.56
C GLU A 439 -50.91 39.12 -2.76
N VAL A 440 -50.03 39.99 -2.26
CA VAL A 440 -50.43 41.23 -1.55
C VAL A 440 -50.80 42.34 -2.54
N ALA A 441 -50.32 42.26 -3.79
CA ALA A 441 -50.70 43.19 -4.85
C ALA A 441 -52.06 42.84 -5.48
N ASP A 442 -52.44 41.55 -5.51
CA ASP A 442 -53.70 41.08 -6.12
C ASP A 442 -54.88 40.92 -5.15
N SER A 443 -54.64 40.90 -3.84
CA SER A 443 -55.72 40.94 -2.83
C SER A 443 -56.15 42.37 -2.52
N GLY A 444 -56.68 43.04 -3.55
CA GLY A 444 -57.45 44.27 -3.43
C GLY A 444 -58.75 44.07 -2.65
N LEU A 445 -58.65 43.87 -1.33
CA LEU A 445 -59.80 44.04 -0.44
C LEU A 445 -60.03 45.55 -0.26
N ARG A 446 -60.89 46.11 -1.11
CA ARG A 446 -61.62 47.35 -0.81
C ARG A 446 -62.30 47.18 0.54
N VAL A 447 -61.78 47.86 1.56
CA VAL A 447 -62.56 48.16 2.76
C VAL A 447 -63.58 49.22 2.32
N GLN A 448 -64.83 48.81 2.17
CA GLN A 448 -65.98 49.71 2.06
C GLN A 448 -66.14 50.42 3.41
N ASP A 449 -66.02 51.75 3.41
CA ASP A 449 -66.47 52.60 4.51
C ASP A 449 -67.97 52.41 4.75
N PRO A 450 -68.43 52.18 6.00
CA PRO A 450 -69.81 52.46 6.36
C PRO A 450 -69.92 53.93 6.79
N VAL A 451 -70.66 54.67 5.97
CA VAL A 451 -71.20 56.01 6.27
C VAL A 451 -72.00 55.97 7.58
N GLY A 452 -71.73 56.93 8.48
CA GLY A 452 -72.78 57.49 9.34
C GLY A 452 -72.48 57.71 10.81
N SER A 453 -72.36 59.00 11.18
CA SER A 453 -72.84 59.58 12.44
C SER A 453 -72.06 59.25 13.74
N ARG A 454 -71.21 60.18 14.20
CA ARG A 454 -71.61 61.17 15.23
C ARG A 454 -70.47 62.13 15.54
N GLN A 455 -70.88 63.39 15.74
CA GLN A 455 -70.11 64.53 16.19
C GLN A 455 -69.31 64.24 17.47
N GLY A 456 -68.13 64.85 17.60
CA GLY A 456 -67.31 64.70 18.80
C GLY A 456 -66.08 65.60 18.84
N VAL A 457 -66.28 66.91 18.77
CA VAL A 457 -65.52 67.97 19.47
C VAL A 457 -63.99 67.99 19.28
N VAL A 458 -63.53 68.97 18.51
CA VAL A 458 -62.16 69.53 18.61
C VAL A 458 -62.01 70.20 19.97
N VAL A 459 -61.31 69.56 20.91
CA VAL A 459 -60.78 70.22 22.11
C VAL A 459 -59.29 70.49 21.89
N LYS A 460 -59.01 71.74 21.53
CA LYS A 460 -57.69 72.35 21.58
C LYS A 460 -57.44 72.72 23.06
N PRO A 461 -56.37 72.27 23.73
CA PRO A 461 -55.98 72.89 24.98
C PRO A 461 -55.37 74.25 24.64
N ARG A 462 -56.11 75.32 24.91
CA ARG A 462 -55.56 76.67 25.03
C ARG A 462 -55.52 77.02 26.50
N GLY A 463 -54.31 77.17 27.00
CA GLY A 463 -54.01 78.13 28.05
C GLY A 463 -52.52 78.12 28.36
N GLN A 464 -51.82 79.25 28.44
CA GLN A 464 -52.23 80.66 28.35
C GLN A 464 -50.93 81.52 28.46
N PRO A 465 -50.92 82.86 28.40
CA PRO A 465 -51.97 83.82 28.83
C PRO A 465 -52.84 84.42 27.73
#